data_AF-A0A2M7Z9Q6-F1
#
_entry.id   AF-A0A2M7Z9Q6-F1
#
_cell.length_a   1.000
_cell.length_b   1.000
_cell.length_c   1.000
_cell.angle_alpha   90.00
_cell.angle_beta   90.00
_cell.angle_gamma   90.00
#
_symmetry.space_group_name_H-M   'P 1'
#
loop_
_entity.id
_entity.type
_entity.pdbx_description
1 polymer ?
#
loop_
_entity_poly.entity_id
_entity_poly.type
_entity_poly.pdbx_seq_one_letter_code
_entity_poly.pdbx_strand_id
1 'polypeptide(L)'
;AAKVKLNKVKGIAAKAALEINKGDTYVDIIEESIIKSMSITALSIPHLIAESHSKRFGESTECLKILDEVMLRCNKMVVYLEQTRDICQTGIETARFKEEIDKYFYIRRKVLNLQRVWRKYIIENSKFQIPISK
;
A
#
# COMPACT_ATOMS: atom_id res chain seq x y z
N ALA A 1 -39.61 44.02 11.91
CA ALA A 1 -39.75 42.58 11.54
C ALA A 1 -38.85 42.15 10.37
N ALA A 2 -38.78 42.89 9.25
CA ALA A 2 -38.02 42.48 8.05
C ALA A 2 -36.49 42.40 8.21
N LYS A 3 -35.84 43.35 8.91
CA LYS A 3 -34.39 43.34 9.19
C LYS A 3 -33.92 42.13 10.01
N VAL A 4 -34.77 41.64 10.93
CA VAL A 4 -34.45 40.49 11.79
C VAL A 4 -34.48 39.18 11.00
N LYS A 5 -35.43 39.02 10.06
CA LYS A 5 -35.46 37.86 9.14
C LYS A 5 -34.24 37.84 8.21
N LEU A 6 -33.81 38.99 7.69
CA LEU A 6 -32.66 39.08 6.79
C LEU A 6 -31.33 38.68 7.47
N ASN A 7 -31.12 39.10 8.72
CA ASN A 7 -29.92 38.74 9.49
C ASN A 7 -29.88 37.25 9.85
N LYS A 8 -31.04 36.63 10.14
CA LYS A 8 -31.13 35.19 10.42
C LYS A 8 -30.77 34.34 9.19
N VAL A 9 -31.19 34.76 8.00
CA VAL A 9 -30.85 34.07 6.73
C VAL A 9 -29.35 34.17 6.41
N LYS A 10 -28.73 35.35 6.64
CA LYS A 10 -27.27 35.52 6.47
C LYS A 10 -26.44 34.64 7.42
N GLY A 11 -26.88 34.48 8.67
CA GLY A 11 -26.20 33.61 9.65
C GLY A 11 -26.26 32.13 9.28
N ILE A 12 -27.37 31.67 8.71
CA ILE A 12 -27.53 30.27 8.24
C ILE A 12 -26.62 30.01 7.03
N ALA A 13 -26.59 30.92 6.06
CA ALA A 13 -25.73 30.80 4.87
C ALA A 13 -24.23 30.80 5.24
N ALA A 14 -23.81 31.63 6.20
CA ALA A 14 -22.43 31.66 6.68
C ALA A 14 -22.02 30.37 7.41
N LYS A 15 -22.94 29.79 8.19
CA LYS A 15 -22.69 28.51 8.87
C LYS A 15 -22.61 27.34 7.88
N ALA A 16 -23.49 27.30 6.88
CA ALA A 16 -23.43 26.31 5.80
C ALA A 16 -22.12 26.42 5.00
N ALA A 17 -21.68 27.64 4.66
CA ALA A 17 -20.40 27.84 3.96
C ALA A 17 -19.19 27.39 4.79
N LEU A 18 -19.21 27.61 6.12
CA LEU A 18 -18.17 27.12 7.04
C LEU A 18 -18.15 25.60 7.18
N GLU A 19 -19.31 24.95 7.17
CA GLU A 19 -19.43 23.49 7.20
C GLU A 19 -19.00 22.85 5.87
N ILE A 20 -19.33 23.47 4.73
CA ILE A 20 -18.84 23.07 3.40
C ILE A 20 -17.31 23.15 3.33
N ASN A 21 -16.73 24.27 3.77
CA ASN A 21 -15.28 24.50 3.73
C ASN A 21 -14.49 23.51 4.64
N LYS A 22 -15.08 23.11 5.78
CA LYS A 22 -14.52 22.04 6.64
C LYS A 22 -14.63 20.65 6.01
N GLY A 23 -15.68 20.38 5.25
CA GLY A 23 -15.85 19.12 4.50
C GLY A 23 -14.77 18.96 3.43
N ASP A 24 -14.54 20.00 2.65
CA ASP A 24 -13.51 20.03 1.60
C ASP A 24 -12.11 19.81 2.20
N THR A 25 -11.78 20.52 3.29
CA THR A 25 -10.48 20.37 3.98
C THR A 25 -10.24 18.94 4.49
N TYR A 26 -11.27 18.25 4.98
CA TYR A 26 -11.13 16.88 5.50
C TYR A 26 -10.92 15.85 4.39
N VAL A 27 -11.60 16.04 3.25
CA VAL A 27 -11.42 15.21 2.05
C VAL A 27 -9.99 15.34 1.54
N ASP A 28 -9.48 16.57 1.42
CA ASP A 28 -8.10 16.84 0.96
C ASP A 28 -7.04 16.11 1.83
N ILE A 29 -7.22 16.11 3.15
CA ILE A 29 -6.32 15.42 4.10
C ILE A 29 -6.33 13.90 3.87
N ILE A 30 -7.50 13.32 3.60
CA ILE A 30 -7.62 11.88 3.32
C ILE A 30 -6.91 11.53 2.01
N GLU A 31 -7.16 12.31 0.94
CA GLU A 31 -6.54 12.08 -0.35
C GLU A 31 -5.01 12.16 -0.27
N GLU A 32 -4.47 13.18 0.39
CA GLU A 32 -3.03 13.34 0.59
C GLU A 32 -2.44 12.13 1.36
N SER A 33 -3.14 11.67 2.40
CA SER A 33 -2.71 10.54 3.21
C SER A 33 -2.67 9.23 2.43
N ILE A 34 -3.66 9.00 1.56
CA ILE A 34 -3.72 7.83 0.66
C ILE A 34 -2.54 7.88 -0.33
N ILE A 35 -2.36 9.01 -1.04
CA ILE A 35 -1.30 9.17 -2.05
C ILE A 35 0.10 9.01 -1.44
N LYS A 36 0.32 9.58 -0.26
CA LYS A 36 1.58 9.43 0.48
C LYS A 36 1.82 7.97 0.87
N SER A 37 0.79 7.29 1.37
CA SER A 37 0.87 5.88 1.77
C SER A 37 1.15 4.96 0.59
N MET A 38 0.55 5.23 -0.58
CA MET A 38 0.86 4.55 -1.83
C MET A 38 2.32 4.70 -2.23
N SER A 39 2.83 5.93 -2.24
CA SER A 39 4.20 6.22 -2.69
C SER A 39 5.23 5.48 -1.84
N ILE A 40 5.07 5.54 -0.50
CA ILE A 40 5.94 4.82 0.43
C ILE A 40 5.85 3.30 0.21
N THR A 41 4.62 2.77 0.08
CA THR A 41 4.40 1.33 -0.06
C THR A 41 4.94 0.80 -1.39
N ALA A 42 4.71 1.51 -2.49
CA ALA A 42 5.21 1.14 -3.81
C ALA A 42 6.75 1.11 -3.85
N LEU A 43 7.41 2.11 -3.25
CA LEU A 43 8.87 2.15 -3.17
C LEU A 43 9.45 1.09 -2.22
N SER A 44 8.70 0.67 -1.20
CA SER A 44 9.18 -0.37 -0.27
C SER A 44 9.35 -1.75 -0.92
N ILE A 45 8.53 -2.07 -1.91
CA ILE A 45 8.52 -3.39 -2.59
C ILE A 45 9.88 -3.72 -3.24
N PRO A 46 10.45 -2.90 -4.14
CA PRO A 46 11.75 -3.20 -4.74
C PRO A 46 12.90 -3.20 -3.70
N HIS A 47 12.84 -2.33 -2.68
CA HIS A 47 13.85 -2.32 -1.62
C HIS A 47 13.86 -3.63 -0.82
N LEU A 48 12.68 -4.11 -0.41
CA LEU A 48 12.53 -5.39 0.31
C LEU A 48 12.97 -6.58 -0.55
N ILE A 49 12.69 -6.56 -1.86
CA ILE A 49 13.18 -7.60 -2.78
C ILE A 49 14.72 -7.61 -2.82
N ALA A 50 15.34 -6.43 -2.93
CA ALA A 50 16.80 -6.31 -2.93
C ALA A 50 17.42 -6.77 -1.60
N GLU A 51 16.82 -6.39 -0.47
CA GLU A 51 17.26 -6.81 0.86
C GLU A 51 17.16 -8.32 1.04
N SER A 52 16.02 -8.90 0.68
CA SER A 52 15.78 -10.34 0.72
C SER A 52 16.79 -11.11 -0.12
N HIS A 53 17.10 -10.59 -1.31
CA HIS A 53 18.11 -11.17 -2.20
C HIS A 53 19.50 -11.21 -1.55
N SER A 54 19.93 -10.14 -0.87
CA SER A 54 21.21 -10.12 -0.16
C SER A 54 21.28 -11.14 0.99
N LYS A 55 20.14 -11.46 1.61
CA LYS A 55 20.05 -12.40 2.74
C LYS A 55 19.77 -13.86 2.33
N ARG A 56 19.62 -14.15 1.03
CA ARG A 56 19.18 -15.48 0.54
C ARG A 56 20.15 -16.64 0.80
N PHE A 57 21.43 -16.33 1.05
CA PHE A 57 22.48 -17.32 1.31
C PHE A 57 22.82 -17.47 2.80
N GLY A 58 22.14 -16.73 3.69
CA GLY A 58 22.31 -16.92 5.13
C GLY A 58 21.80 -18.28 5.59
N GLU A 59 22.23 -18.72 6.78
CA GLU A 59 21.76 -19.97 7.40
C GLU A 59 20.31 -19.89 7.91
N SER A 60 19.70 -18.69 7.86
CA SER A 60 18.37 -18.42 8.40
C SER A 60 17.29 -18.32 7.32
N THR A 61 16.04 -18.40 7.74
CA THR A 61 14.87 -18.16 6.88
C THR A 61 14.50 -16.66 6.78
N GLU A 62 15.41 -15.75 7.12
CA GLU A 62 15.14 -14.30 7.15
C GLU A 62 14.74 -13.77 5.77
N CYS A 63 15.41 -14.22 4.70
CA CYS A 63 15.06 -13.85 3.34
C CYS A 63 13.59 -14.16 3.01
N LEU A 64 13.07 -15.31 3.48
CA LEU A 64 11.69 -15.72 3.25
C LEU A 64 10.68 -14.82 3.97
N LYS A 65 11.01 -14.38 5.21
CA LYS A 65 10.18 -13.42 5.97
C LYS A 65 10.11 -12.07 5.29
N ILE A 66 11.22 -11.60 4.71
CA ILE A 66 11.23 -10.36 3.93
C ILE A 66 10.36 -10.52 2.68
N LEU A 67 10.36 -11.68 2.01
CA LEU A 67 9.46 -11.94 0.89
C LEU A 67 7.98 -12.00 1.32
N ASP A 68 7.66 -12.44 2.54
CA ASP A 68 6.31 -12.34 3.09
C ASP A 68 5.88 -10.87 3.24
N GLU A 69 6.78 -10.01 3.71
CA GLU A 69 6.54 -8.56 3.79
C GLU A 69 6.33 -7.95 2.38
N VAL A 70 7.08 -8.37 1.36
CA VAL A 70 6.85 -7.94 -0.02
C VAL A 70 5.42 -8.26 -0.47
N MET A 71 4.91 -9.46 -0.19
CA MET A 71 3.55 -9.84 -0.54
C MET A 71 2.51 -9.01 0.21
N LEU A 72 2.76 -8.71 1.49
CA LEU A 72 1.91 -7.81 2.28
C LEU A 72 1.86 -6.42 1.66
N ARG A 73 3.00 -5.86 1.24
CA ARG A 73 3.06 -4.54 0.60
C ARG A 73 2.34 -4.52 -0.75
N CYS A 74 2.42 -5.59 -1.53
CA CYS A 74 1.62 -5.72 -2.76
C CYS A 74 0.11 -5.67 -2.46
N ASN A 75 -0.34 -6.37 -1.42
CA ASN A 75 -1.76 -6.34 -1.02
C ASN A 75 -2.19 -4.95 -0.53
N LYS A 76 -1.34 -4.25 0.24
CA LYS A 76 -1.61 -2.87 0.65
C LYS A 76 -1.72 -1.93 -0.55
N MET A 77 -0.86 -2.08 -1.56
CA MET A 77 -0.98 -1.29 -2.80
C MET A 77 -2.29 -1.50 -3.53
N VAL A 78 -2.82 -2.72 -3.56
CA VAL A 78 -4.15 -2.99 -4.14
C VAL A 78 -5.22 -2.21 -3.39
N VAL A 79 -5.22 -2.28 -2.06
CA VAL A 79 -6.19 -1.54 -1.23
C VAL A 79 -6.08 -0.04 -1.47
N TYR A 80 -4.87 0.52 -1.51
CA TYR A 80 -4.70 1.94 -1.76
C TYR A 80 -5.15 2.35 -3.17
N LEU A 81 -4.90 1.53 -4.20
CA LEU A 81 -5.40 1.78 -5.56
C LEU A 81 -6.93 1.77 -5.61
N GLU A 82 -7.58 0.87 -4.88
CA GLU A 82 -9.04 0.83 -4.76
C GLU A 82 -9.56 2.08 -4.03
N GLN A 83 -8.91 2.50 -2.94
CA GLN A 83 -9.25 3.74 -2.25
C GLN A 83 -9.08 4.97 -3.15
N THR A 84 -8.00 5.05 -3.92
CA THR A 84 -7.79 6.15 -4.87
C THR A 84 -8.80 6.14 -6.00
N ARG A 85 -9.27 4.96 -6.44
CA ARG A 85 -10.32 4.84 -7.44
C ARG A 85 -11.69 5.27 -6.91
N ASP A 86 -12.02 4.85 -5.69
CA ASP A 86 -13.39 4.93 -5.15
C ASP A 86 -13.64 6.18 -4.30
N ILE A 87 -12.58 6.73 -3.68
CA ILE A 87 -12.66 7.85 -2.74
C ILE A 87 -12.08 9.12 -3.37
N CYS A 88 -10.93 9.01 -4.05
CA CYS A 88 -10.27 10.18 -4.60
C CYS A 88 -10.89 10.58 -5.95
N GLN A 89 -11.19 11.87 -6.14
CA GLN A 89 -11.79 12.38 -7.38
C GLN A 89 -10.74 12.59 -8.49
N THR A 90 -9.99 11.53 -8.81
CA THR A 90 -8.77 11.63 -9.62
C THR A 90 -8.98 11.93 -11.10
N GLY A 91 -10.19 11.71 -11.64
CA GLY A 91 -10.46 11.78 -13.08
C GLY A 91 -9.79 10.67 -13.90
N ILE A 92 -9.18 9.68 -13.26
CA ILE A 92 -8.53 8.53 -13.91
C ILE A 92 -9.59 7.45 -14.18
N GLU A 93 -9.52 6.85 -15.36
CA GLU A 93 -10.42 5.76 -15.75
C GLU A 93 -10.25 4.52 -14.85
N THR A 94 -11.37 3.92 -14.43
CA THR A 94 -11.42 2.69 -13.63
C THR A 94 -10.57 1.56 -14.22
N ALA A 95 -10.54 1.44 -15.56
CA ALA A 95 -9.73 0.43 -16.26
C ALA A 95 -8.23 0.55 -15.95
N ARG A 96 -7.71 1.77 -15.81
CA ARG A 96 -6.30 2.02 -15.50
C ARG A 96 -5.92 1.49 -14.11
N PHE A 97 -6.81 1.65 -13.11
CA PHE A 97 -6.59 1.07 -11.77
C PHE A 97 -6.53 -0.44 -11.81
N LYS A 98 -7.39 -1.08 -12.60
CA LYS A 98 -7.38 -2.54 -12.77
C LYS A 98 -6.05 -3.03 -13.34
N GLU A 99 -5.51 -2.35 -14.35
CA GLU A 99 -4.19 -2.69 -14.91
C GLU A 99 -3.07 -2.60 -13.87
N GLU A 100 -3.08 -1.56 -13.02
CA GLU A 100 -2.08 -1.43 -11.96
C GLU A 100 -2.24 -2.48 -10.86
N ILE A 101 -3.46 -2.79 -10.45
CA ILE A 101 -3.76 -3.87 -9.51
C ILE A 101 -3.26 -5.22 -10.03
N ASP A 102 -3.49 -5.51 -11.31
CA ASP A 102 -3.06 -6.76 -11.94
C ASP A 102 -1.52 -6.90 -11.94
N LYS A 103 -0.77 -5.79 -12.05
CA LYS A 103 0.70 -5.80 -11.89
C LYS A 103 1.14 -6.18 -10.48
N TYR A 104 0.48 -5.68 -9.43
CA TYR A 104 0.80 -6.07 -8.05
C TYR A 104 0.48 -7.54 -7.77
N PHE A 105 -0.60 -8.07 -8.34
CA PHE A 105 -0.88 -9.52 -8.28
C PHE A 105 0.16 -10.35 -9.02
N TYR A 106 0.64 -9.86 -10.17
CA TYR A 106 1.73 -10.50 -10.90
C TYR A 106 3.02 -10.54 -10.09
N ILE A 107 3.42 -9.43 -9.47
CA ILE A 107 4.59 -9.37 -8.57
C ILE A 107 4.44 -10.37 -7.43
N ARG A 108 3.27 -10.39 -6.76
CA ARG A 108 3.01 -11.34 -5.66
C ARG A 108 3.18 -12.79 -6.08
N ARG A 109 2.73 -13.15 -7.28
CA ARG A 109 2.91 -14.50 -7.86
C ARG A 109 4.38 -14.82 -8.09
N LYS A 110 5.17 -13.87 -8.58
CA LYS A 110 6.63 -14.04 -8.77
C LYS A 110 7.34 -14.23 -7.44
N VAL A 111 6.99 -13.44 -6.43
CA VAL A 111 7.53 -13.54 -5.07
C VAL A 111 7.21 -14.89 -4.44
N LEU A 112 5.97 -15.39 -4.57
CA LEU A 112 5.58 -16.71 -4.07
C LEU A 112 6.41 -17.83 -4.73
N ASN A 113 6.62 -17.75 -6.04
CA ASN A 113 7.46 -18.72 -6.75
C ASN A 113 8.92 -18.66 -6.28
N LEU A 114 9.45 -17.45 -6.06
CA LEU A 114 10.79 -17.24 -5.53
C LEU A 114 10.94 -17.85 -4.13
N GLN A 115 9.99 -17.60 -3.23
CA GLN A 115 9.96 -18.19 -1.89
C GLN A 115 9.99 -19.71 -1.93
N ARG A 116 9.24 -20.35 -2.84
CA ARG A 116 9.22 -21.81 -3.00
C ARG A 116 10.58 -22.35 -3.40
N VAL A 117 11.24 -21.71 -4.37
CA VAL A 117 12.58 -22.10 -4.83
C VAL A 117 13.62 -21.93 -3.72
N TRP A 118 13.62 -20.78 -3.04
CA TRP A 118 14.59 -20.52 -1.98
C TRP A 118 14.36 -21.38 -0.75
N ARG A 119 13.11 -21.67 -0.38
CA ARG A 119 12.79 -22.61 0.69
C ARG A 119 13.33 -24.00 0.39
N LYS A 120 13.18 -24.47 -0.86
CA LYS A 120 13.75 -25.76 -1.29
C LYS A 120 15.28 -25.75 -1.15
N TYR A 121 15.94 -24.70 -1.63
CA TYR A 121 17.40 -24.54 -1.52
C TYR A 121 17.90 -24.53 -0.06
N ILE A 122 17.22 -23.79 0.83
CA ILE A 122 17.55 -23.75 2.26
C ILE A 122 17.44 -25.14 2.87
N ILE A 123 16.34 -25.86 2.64
CA ILE A 123 16.13 -27.22 3.16
C ILE A 123 17.19 -28.18 2.64
N GLU A 124 17.55 -28.10 1.35
CA GLU A 124 18.60 -28.91 0.75
C GLU A 124 19.94 -28.64 1.42
N ASN A 125 20.35 -27.38 1.56
CA ASN A 125 21.61 -27.02 2.20
C ASN A 125 21.68 -27.41 3.68
N SER A 126 20.57 -27.29 4.43
CA SER A 126 20.53 -27.72 5.84
C SER A 126 20.75 -29.23 5.99
N LYS A 127 20.39 -30.05 5.00
CA LYS A 127 20.61 -31.51 5.03
C LYS A 127 22.09 -31.89 4.81
N PHE A 128 22.88 -31.01 4.19
CA PHE A 128 24.29 -31.25 3.89
C PHE A 128 25.25 -30.62 4.92
N GLN A 129 24.75 -29.97 5.96
CA GLN A 129 25.59 -29.55 7.08
C GLN A 129 26.05 -30.78 7.88
N ILE A 130 27.27 -31.24 7.60
CA ILE A 130 27.98 -32.24 8.40
C ILE A 130 28.20 -31.64 9.79
N PRO A 131 27.89 -32.34 10.90
CA PRO A 131 28.23 -31.85 12.22
C PRO A 131 29.75 -31.75 12.30
N ILE A 132 30.27 -30.52 12.41
CA ILE A 132 31.67 -30.32 12.79
C ILE A 132 31.75 -30.77 14.24
N SER A 133 32.24 -31.98 14.46
CA SER A 133 32.55 -32.50 15.80
C SER A 133 33.51 -31.52 16.48
N LYS A 134 33.12 -31.04 17.66
CA LYS A 134 34.00 -30.32 18.58
C LYS A 134 35.17 -31.20 19.02
#